data_AF-A0A972WYK6-F1
#
_entry.id   AF-A0A972WYK6-F1
#
_cell.length_a   1.000
_cell.length_b   1.000
_cell.length_c   1.000
_cell.angle_alpha   90.00
_cell.angle_beta   90.00
_cell.angle_gamma   90.00
#
_symmetry.space_group_name_H-M   'P 1'
#
loop_
_entity.id
_entity.type
_entity.pdbx_description
1 polymer ?
#
loop_
_entity_poly.entity_id
_entity_poly.type
_entity_poly.pdbx_seq_one_letter_code
_entity_poly.pdbx_strand_id
1 'polypeptide(L)'
;MTAPKPATSITKSKNARPLGRKFDPQDLERVRRGFIAARTESQIDDDHGRKVVDTVAYDFLRDDREQPDTVNPHLWRHATLNAHHGLFEVAPNIWQVRGYDISNITFIKGTTGWVVIDPLTADSTAKASLDLLTKHVENRRVTAVIYT
;
A
#
# COMPACT_ATOMS: atom_id res chain seq x y z
N MET A 1 11.00 29.32 6.63
CA MET A 1 10.29 28.75 5.45
C MET A 1 8.89 29.37 5.42
N THR A 2 8.38 29.77 4.26
CA THR A 2 7.01 30.27 4.11
C THR A 2 6.02 29.10 4.07
N ALA A 3 4.86 29.26 4.71
CA ALA A 3 3.82 28.24 4.72
C ALA A 3 3.21 27.99 3.32
N PRO A 4 2.68 26.78 3.03
CA PRO A 4 1.97 26.52 1.79
C PRO A 4 0.80 27.48 1.57
N LYS A 5 0.59 27.91 0.33
CA LYS A 5 -0.54 28.79 -0.03
C LYS A 5 -1.81 27.96 -0.28
N PRO A 6 -3.01 28.51 -0.01
CA PRO A 6 -4.26 27.85 -0.37
C PRO A 6 -4.44 27.72 -1.90
N ALA A 7 -5.29 26.80 -2.33
CA ALA A 7 -5.67 26.66 -3.74
C ALA A 7 -6.37 27.93 -4.24
N THR A 8 -5.93 28.45 -5.38
CA THR A 8 -6.55 29.61 -6.05
C THR A 8 -7.95 29.27 -6.55
N SER A 9 -8.77 30.29 -6.85
CA SER A 9 -10.07 30.09 -7.51
C SER A 9 -9.96 29.31 -8.83
N ILE A 10 -8.89 29.53 -9.59
CA ILE A 10 -8.60 28.81 -10.83
C ILE A 10 -8.33 27.33 -10.56
N THR A 11 -7.52 27.02 -9.54
CA THR A 11 -7.24 25.63 -9.14
C THR A 11 -8.51 24.91 -8.68
N LYS A 12 -9.31 25.54 -7.82
CA LYS A 12 -10.58 25.00 -7.34
C LYS A 12 -11.53 24.68 -8.50
N SER A 13 -11.69 25.63 -9.44
CA SER A 13 -12.52 25.44 -10.63
C SER A 13 -12.03 24.29 -11.51
N LYS A 14 -10.72 24.13 -11.70
CA LYS A 14 -10.15 23.00 -12.46
C LYS A 14 -10.35 21.66 -11.77
N ASN A 15 -10.25 21.61 -10.44
CA ASN A 15 -10.48 20.39 -9.66
C ASN A 15 -11.98 20.02 -9.61
N ALA A 16 -12.89 20.98 -9.58
CA ALA A 16 -14.34 20.73 -9.56
C ALA A 16 -14.91 20.31 -10.93
N ARG A 17 -14.17 20.49 -12.03
CA ARG A 17 -14.68 20.18 -13.37
C ARG A 17 -14.81 18.66 -13.55
N PRO A 18 -15.97 18.13 -13.96
CA PRO A 18 -16.09 16.72 -14.28
C PRO A 18 -15.24 16.40 -15.51
N LEU A 19 -14.16 15.63 -15.32
CA LEU A 19 -13.23 15.23 -16.39
C LEU A 19 -13.77 14.06 -17.24
N GLY A 20 -15.07 13.76 -17.16
CA GLY A 20 -15.72 12.71 -17.95
C GLY A 20 -15.39 11.26 -17.55
N ARG A 21 -14.48 11.05 -16.60
CA ARG A 21 -14.10 9.71 -16.10
C ARG A 21 -14.94 9.33 -14.89
N LYS A 22 -15.71 8.24 -15.01
CA LYS A 22 -16.46 7.63 -13.91
C LYS A 22 -15.54 6.70 -13.11
N PHE A 23 -15.57 6.80 -11.79
CA PHE A 23 -14.87 5.85 -10.93
C PHE A 23 -15.63 4.53 -10.89
N ASP A 24 -14.92 3.40 -10.93
CA ASP A 24 -15.54 2.10 -10.72
C ASP A 24 -15.88 1.96 -9.23
N PRO A 25 -17.16 1.79 -8.87
CA PRO A 25 -17.55 1.60 -7.48
C PRO A 25 -16.91 0.34 -6.87
N GLN A 26 -16.55 -0.66 -7.68
CA GLN A 26 -15.93 -1.90 -7.22
C GLN A 26 -14.46 -1.74 -6.83
N ASP A 27 -13.78 -0.63 -7.17
CA ASP A 27 -12.36 -0.47 -6.83
C ASP A 27 -12.12 -0.54 -5.31
N LEU A 28 -13.02 0.02 -4.51
CA LEU A 28 -12.93 -0.04 -3.04
C LEU A 28 -13.10 -1.46 -2.51
N GLU A 29 -13.99 -2.24 -3.12
CA GLU A 29 -14.16 -3.64 -2.77
C GLU A 29 -12.90 -4.42 -3.11
N ARG A 30 -12.34 -4.24 -4.32
CA ARG A 30 -11.15 -4.95 -4.80
C ARG A 30 -9.92 -4.67 -3.94
N VAL A 31 -9.67 -3.42 -3.53
CA VAL A 31 -8.52 -3.11 -2.66
C VAL A 31 -8.70 -3.63 -1.23
N ARG A 32 -9.92 -3.90 -0.77
CA ARG A 32 -10.16 -4.44 0.58
C ARG A 32 -10.24 -5.96 0.60
N ARG A 33 -10.56 -6.58 -0.53
CA ARG A 33 -10.76 -8.03 -0.66
C ARG A 33 -9.51 -8.79 -0.21
N GLY A 34 -9.75 -9.83 0.60
CA GLY A 34 -8.70 -10.74 1.08
C GLY A 34 -7.80 -10.18 2.16
N PHE A 35 -8.11 -9.02 2.76
CA PHE A 35 -7.31 -8.48 3.88
C PHE A 35 -7.22 -9.48 5.04
N ILE A 36 -6.00 -9.70 5.53
CA ILE A 36 -5.70 -10.59 6.65
C ILE A 36 -5.27 -9.76 7.87
N ALA A 37 -4.22 -8.95 7.71
CA ALA A 37 -3.62 -8.21 8.81
C ALA A 37 -2.77 -7.04 8.31
N ALA A 38 -2.52 -6.08 9.18
CA ALA A 38 -1.49 -5.06 9.01
C ALA A 38 -0.58 -5.05 10.25
N ARG A 39 0.65 -4.55 10.10
CA ARG A 39 1.57 -4.32 11.22
C ARG A 39 0.94 -3.36 12.24
N THR A 40 1.24 -3.64 13.51
CA THR A 40 0.88 -2.78 14.65
C THR A 40 1.83 -1.59 14.77
N GLU A 41 3.10 -1.80 14.44
CA GLU A 41 4.10 -0.74 14.41
C GLU A 41 3.96 0.08 13.11
N SER A 42 3.84 1.39 13.24
CA SER A 42 3.66 2.29 12.10
C SER A 42 4.89 2.36 11.21
N GLN A 43 6.09 2.31 11.80
CA GLN A 43 7.36 2.54 11.11
C GLN A 43 8.09 1.23 10.79
N ILE A 44 8.75 1.22 9.64
CA ILE A 44 9.75 0.23 9.24
C ILE A 44 11.07 0.99 9.17
N ASP A 45 12.00 0.61 10.04
CA ASP A 45 13.34 1.16 10.10
C ASP A 45 14.33 0.14 9.54
N ASP A 46 15.47 0.63 9.04
CA ASP A 46 16.59 -0.24 8.71
C ASP A 46 17.45 -0.56 9.95
N ASP A 47 18.46 -1.41 9.77
CA ASP A 47 19.37 -1.84 10.83
C ASP A 47 20.23 -0.71 11.42
N HIS A 48 20.20 0.49 10.81
CA HIS A 48 20.85 1.70 11.31
C HIS A 48 19.87 2.67 12.00
N GLY A 49 18.60 2.28 12.15
CA GLY A 49 17.54 3.10 12.76
C GLY A 49 17.05 4.23 11.86
N ARG A 50 17.31 4.17 10.55
CA ARG A 50 16.77 5.14 9.59
C ARG A 50 15.36 4.70 9.20
N LYS A 51 14.43 5.66 9.24
CA LYS A 51 13.05 5.44 8.79
C LYS A 51 13.01 5.17 7.29
N VAL A 52 12.59 3.96 6.91
CA VAL A 52 12.43 3.54 5.51
C VAL A 52 11.00 3.82 5.04
N VAL A 53 10.01 3.34 5.78
CA VAL A 53 8.58 3.56 5.48
C VAL A 53 7.80 3.87 6.75
N ASP A 54 6.81 4.75 6.61
CA ASP A 54 5.83 5.08 7.63
C ASP A 54 4.43 4.74 7.12
N THR A 55 3.89 3.62 7.57
CA THR A 55 2.63 3.06 7.08
C THR A 55 1.39 3.85 7.53
N VAL A 56 1.54 4.76 8.50
CA VAL A 56 0.46 5.64 9.00
C VAL A 56 0.56 7.07 8.49
N ALA A 57 1.63 7.44 7.78
CA ALA A 57 1.79 8.76 7.18
C ALA A 57 0.63 9.15 6.24
N TYR A 58 -0.10 8.16 5.74
CA TYR A 58 -1.23 8.30 4.83
C TYR A 58 -2.60 7.96 5.45
N ASP A 59 -2.70 7.87 6.79
CA ASP A 59 -3.97 7.59 7.48
C ASP A 59 -5.09 8.57 7.14
N PHE A 60 -4.73 9.82 6.87
CA PHE A 60 -5.66 10.87 6.44
C PHE A 60 -6.36 10.58 5.10
N LEU A 61 -5.91 9.58 4.33
CA LEU A 61 -6.57 9.13 3.11
C LEU A 61 -7.64 8.06 3.39
N ARG A 62 -7.73 7.54 4.62
CA ARG A 62 -8.58 6.41 5.02
C ARG A 62 -9.70 6.76 5.99
N ASP A 63 -9.84 8.02 6.36
CA ASP A 63 -10.83 8.48 7.35
C ASP A 63 -12.11 9.05 6.71
N ASP A 64 -12.38 8.69 5.45
CA ASP A 64 -13.55 9.11 4.68
C ASP A 64 -13.71 10.65 4.53
N ARG A 65 -12.65 11.43 4.76
CA ARG A 65 -12.68 12.89 4.58
C ARG A 65 -12.85 13.29 3.11
N GLU A 66 -13.42 14.47 2.90
CA GLU A 66 -13.56 15.06 1.57
C GLU A 66 -12.18 15.41 0.97
N GLN A 67 -12.09 15.30 -0.36
CA GLN A 67 -10.90 15.68 -1.12
C GLN A 67 -10.61 17.17 -0.94
N PRO A 68 -9.40 17.56 -0.50
CA PRO A 68 -9.04 18.96 -0.35
C PRO A 68 -8.90 19.65 -1.72
N ASP A 69 -9.26 20.93 -1.78
CA ASP A 69 -9.15 21.79 -2.98
C ASP A 69 -7.72 21.86 -3.58
N THR A 70 -6.70 21.50 -2.79
CA THR A 70 -5.29 21.50 -3.17
C THR A 70 -4.82 20.21 -3.86
N VAL A 71 -5.67 19.18 -3.94
CA VAL A 71 -5.34 17.89 -4.59
C VAL A 71 -6.31 17.64 -5.74
N ASN A 72 -5.85 17.02 -6.82
CA ASN A 72 -6.74 16.64 -7.92
C ASN A 72 -7.68 15.49 -7.47
N PRO A 73 -8.99 15.50 -7.80
CA PRO A 73 -9.93 14.45 -7.39
C PRO A 73 -9.54 13.04 -7.83
N HIS A 74 -8.96 12.88 -9.03
CA HIS A 74 -8.53 11.57 -9.52
C HIS A 74 -7.31 11.07 -8.78
N LEU A 75 -6.37 11.97 -8.47
CA LEU A 75 -5.22 11.65 -7.65
C LEU A 75 -5.66 11.29 -6.23
N TRP A 76 -6.59 12.05 -5.65
CA TRP A 76 -7.14 11.74 -4.32
C TRP A 76 -7.77 10.36 -4.29
N ARG A 77 -8.64 10.05 -5.26
CA ARG A 77 -9.24 8.72 -5.40
C ARG A 77 -8.19 7.62 -5.50
N HIS A 78 -7.18 7.78 -6.34
CA HIS A 78 -6.09 6.82 -6.48
C HIS A 78 -5.28 6.68 -5.19
N ALA A 79 -4.97 7.80 -4.51
CA ALA A 79 -4.24 7.79 -3.25
C ALA A 79 -5.04 7.08 -2.14
N THR A 80 -6.35 7.30 -2.04
CA THR A 80 -7.25 6.56 -1.14
C THR A 80 -7.19 5.06 -1.41
N LEU A 81 -7.22 4.63 -2.68
CA LEU A 81 -7.11 3.22 -3.04
C LEU A 81 -5.74 2.63 -2.64
N ASN A 82 -4.65 3.36 -2.88
CA ASN A 82 -3.29 2.92 -2.54
C ASN A 82 -2.99 2.93 -1.03
N ALA A 83 -3.72 3.72 -0.24
CA ALA A 83 -3.54 3.77 1.21
C ALA A 83 -3.97 2.46 1.90
N HIS A 84 -4.65 1.54 1.20
CA HIS A 84 -4.99 0.20 1.69
C HIS A 84 -3.76 -0.72 1.72
N HIS A 85 -3.03 -0.68 2.85
CA HIS A 85 -1.84 -1.47 3.11
C HIS A 85 -2.11 -2.72 3.97
N GLY A 86 -1.13 -3.62 4.01
CA GLY A 86 -1.15 -4.84 4.81
C GLY A 86 -0.95 -6.11 3.99
N LEU A 87 -1.25 -7.24 4.61
CA LEU A 87 -1.23 -8.59 4.05
C LEU A 87 -2.62 -8.95 3.52
N PHE A 88 -2.66 -9.46 2.29
CA PHE A 88 -3.87 -9.85 1.58
C PHE A 88 -3.72 -11.25 0.96
N GLU A 89 -4.76 -12.07 1.05
CA GLU A 89 -4.92 -13.26 0.21
C GLU A 89 -5.50 -12.86 -1.15
N VAL A 90 -4.77 -13.17 -2.22
CA VAL A 90 -5.18 -12.85 -3.60
C VAL A 90 -5.96 -14.02 -4.21
N ALA A 91 -5.50 -15.24 -3.94
CA ALA A 91 -6.07 -16.50 -4.39
C ALA A 91 -5.57 -17.61 -3.46
N PRO A 92 -6.15 -18.84 -3.52
CA PRO A 92 -5.63 -19.96 -2.75
C PRO A 92 -4.12 -20.12 -2.96
N ASN A 93 -3.36 -20.14 -1.87
CA ASN A 93 -1.90 -20.26 -1.86
C ASN A 93 -1.11 -19.04 -2.41
N ILE A 94 -1.75 -17.88 -2.60
CA ILE A 94 -1.11 -16.66 -3.10
C ILE A 94 -1.48 -15.47 -2.21
N TRP A 95 -0.45 -14.81 -1.67
CA TRP A 95 -0.60 -13.63 -0.82
C TRP A 95 0.23 -12.46 -1.33
N GLN A 96 -0.20 -11.25 -1.01
CA GLN A 96 0.57 -10.03 -1.25
C GLN A 96 0.67 -9.21 0.03
N VAL A 97 1.85 -8.64 0.27
CA VAL A 97 1.98 -7.49 1.17
C VAL A 97 2.06 -6.24 0.31
N ARG A 98 1.23 -5.26 0.64
CA ARG A 98 1.04 -4.03 -0.14
C ARG A 98 1.24 -2.81 0.75
N GLY A 99 1.76 -1.73 0.18
CA GLY A 99 1.93 -0.45 0.87
C GLY A 99 3.06 -0.40 1.91
N TYR A 100 3.97 -1.38 1.90
CA TYR A 100 5.21 -1.35 2.69
C TYR A 100 6.42 -0.86 1.88
N ASP A 101 6.22 -0.63 0.59
CA ASP A 101 7.10 0.05 -0.35
C ASP A 101 6.20 0.57 -1.50
N ILE A 102 6.80 1.12 -2.56
CA ILE A 102 6.10 1.52 -3.78
C ILE A 102 5.52 0.33 -4.54
N SER A 103 6.19 -0.82 -4.49
CA SER A 103 5.73 -2.07 -5.11
C SER A 103 5.04 -2.98 -4.10
N ASN A 104 4.41 -4.04 -4.60
CA ASN A 104 3.95 -5.15 -3.80
C ASN A 104 5.01 -6.25 -3.80
N ILE A 105 5.06 -7.02 -2.73
CA ILE A 105 5.77 -8.30 -2.67
C ILE A 105 4.74 -9.42 -2.67
N THR A 106 4.94 -10.43 -3.53
CA THR A 106 4.02 -11.57 -3.65
C THR A 106 4.66 -12.82 -3.07
N PHE A 107 3.88 -13.58 -2.30
CA PHE A 107 4.27 -14.86 -1.72
C PHE A 107 3.37 -15.96 -2.26
N ILE A 108 3.97 -16.97 -2.89
CA ILE A 108 3.28 -18.16 -3.39
C ILE A 108 3.74 -19.36 -2.58
N LYS A 109 2.79 -20.12 -2.02
CA LYS A 109 3.11 -21.35 -1.29
C LYS A 109 3.49 -22.46 -2.28
N GLY A 110 4.78 -22.75 -2.36
CA GLY A 110 5.30 -23.90 -3.07
C GLY A 110 5.22 -25.19 -2.24
N THR A 111 5.62 -26.30 -2.85
CA THR A 111 5.65 -27.63 -2.20
C THR A 111 6.60 -27.66 -1.00
N THR A 112 7.77 -27.02 -1.11
CA THR A 112 8.83 -27.09 -0.10
C THR A 112 9.15 -25.77 0.61
N GLY A 113 8.47 -24.68 0.24
CA GLY A 113 8.72 -23.34 0.78
C GLY A 113 8.04 -22.23 -0.01
N TRP A 114 8.36 -20.98 0.33
CA TRP A 114 7.83 -19.79 -0.34
C TRP A 114 8.56 -19.52 -1.66
N VAL A 115 7.80 -19.23 -2.71
CA VAL A 115 8.29 -18.51 -3.89
C VAL A 115 7.93 -17.04 -3.71
N VAL A 116 8.93 -16.17 -3.73
CA VAL A 116 8.76 -14.73 -3.53
C VAL A 116 8.90 -14.02 -4.87
N ILE A 117 8.03 -13.07 -5.18
CA ILE A 117 8.10 -12.23 -6.39
C ILE A 117 8.26 -10.77 -5.95
N ASP A 118 9.24 -10.09 -6.54
CA ASP A 118 9.54 -8.67 -6.36
C ASP A 118 9.68 -8.26 -4.88
N PRO A 119 10.82 -8.60 -4.24
CA PRO A 119 11.04 -8.37 -2.82
C PRO A 119 11.36 -6.90 -2.47
N LEU A 120 10.54 -5.98 -2.98
CA LEU A 120 10.54 -4.55 -2.66
C LEU A 120 11.89 -3.84 -2.98
N THR A 121 12.05 -2.61 -2.52
CA THR A 121 13.23 -1.77 -2.75
C THR A 121 14.25 -1.91 -1.62
N ALA A 122 13.79 -2.17 -0.39
CA ALA A 122 14.63 -2.28 0.80
C ALA A 122 14.46 -3.64 1.51
N ASP A 123 15.57 -4.19 1.98
CA ASP A 123 15.63 -5.42 2.77
C ASP A 123 14.75 -5.36 4.03
N SER A 124 14.75 -4.23 4.75
CA SER A 124 13.90 -4.01 5.93
C SER A 124 12.40 -4.13 5.63
N THR A 125 11.95 -3.62 4.47
CA THR A 125 10.55 -3.73 4.04
C THR A 125 10.19 -5.14 3.59
N ALA A 126 11.11 -5.83 2.91
CA ALA A 126 10.93 -7.23 2.52
C ALA A 126 10.87 -8.15 3.75
N LYS A 127 11.75 -7.90 4.73
CA LYS A 127 11.76 -8.58 6.02
C LYS A 127 10.45 -8.36 6.79
N ALA A 128 10.02 -7.10 6.93
CA ALA A 128 8.77 -6.77 7.60
C ALA A 128 7.55 -7.47 6.95
N SER A 129 7.58 -7.60 5.61
CA SER A 129 6.55 -8.30 4.85
C SER A 129 6.56 -9.81 5.09
N LEU A 130 7.73 -10.45 5.10
CA LEU A 130 7.89 -11.87 5.40
C LEU A 130 7.53 -12.19 6.85
N ASP A 131 7.88 -11.32 7.80
CA ASP A 131 7.52 -11.46 9.21
C ASP A 131 5.99 -11.40 9.38
N LEU A 132 5.31 -10.48 8.67
CA LEU A 132 3.85 -10.39 8.68
C LEU A 132 3.19 -11.64 8.09
N LEU A 133 3.69 -12.15 6.97
CA LEU A 133 3.22 -13.42 6.39
C LEU A 133 3.43 -14.59 7.37
N THR A 134 4.60 -14.68 7.98
CA THR A 134 4.98 -15.75 8.92
C THR A 134 4.06 -15.78 10.14
N LYS A 135 3.73 -14.60 10.68
CA LYS A 135 2.86 -14.45 11.85
C LYS A 135 1.42 -14.88 11.57
N HIS A 136 0.90 -14.63 10.37
CA HIS A 136 -0.53 -14.77 10.08
C HIS A 136 -0.89 -15.94 9.16
N VAL A 137 0.07 -16.50 8.42
CA VAL A 137 -0.17 -17.58 7.45
C VAL A 137 0.62 -18.82 7.82
N GLU A 138 1.95 -18.81 7.64
CA GLU A 138 2.80 -19.96 7.97
C GLU A 138 4.29 -19.59 7.95
N ASN A 139 5.06 -20.14 8.88
CA ASN A 139 6.51 -20.06 8.84
C ASN A 139 7.08 -21.11 7.88
N ARG A 140 7.62 -20.68 6.74
CA ARG A 140 8.33 -21.53 5.78
C ARG A 140 9.57 -20.83 5.28
N ARG A 141 10.59 -21.62 4.92
CA ARG A 141 11.77 -21.10 4.22
C ARG A 141 11.40 -20.55 2.84
N VAL A 142 12.08 -19.49 2.40
CA VAL A 142 12.06 -19.05 1.00
C VAL A 142 12.90 -20.02 0.17
N THR A 143 12.35 -20.48 -0.95
CA THR A 143 13.01 -21.44 -1.86
C THR A 143 13.29 -20.89 -3.24
N ALA A 144 12.61 -19.81 -3.65
CA ALA A 144 12.89 -19.13 -4.90
C ALA A 144 12.51 -17.64 -4.81
N VAL A 145 13.18 -16.81 -5.61
CA VAL A 145 12.88 -15.40 -5.81
C VAL A 145 12.77 -15.13 -7.31
N ILE A 146 11.76 -14.37 -7.73
CA ILE A 146 11.51 -13.96 -9.11
C ILE A 146 11.51 -12.43 -9.16
N TYR A 147 12.16 -11.86 -10.19
CA TYR A 147 12.09 -10.44 -10.53
C TYR A 147 11.33 -10.28 -11.84
N THR A 148 10.34 -9.39 -11.89
CA THR A 148 9.50 -9.14 -13.08
C THR A 148 9.85 -7.88 -13.85
#